data_AF-A0A2V8ZGY0-F1
#
_entry.id   AF-A0A2V8ZGY0-F1
#
_cell.length_a   1.000
_cell.length_b   1.000
_cell.length_c   1.000
_cell.angle_alpha   90.00
_cell.angle_beta   90.00
_cell.angle_gamma   90.00
#
_symmetry.space_group_name_H-M   'P 1'
#
loop_
_entity.id
_entity.type
_entity.pdbx_description
1 polymer ?
#
loop_
_entity_poly.entity_id
_entity_poly.type
_entity_poly.pdbx_seq_one_letter_code
_entity_poly.pdbx_strand_id
1 'polypeptide(L)'
;MPMTPFMKRFPELGARETRSVTVPDKEDLPSGEYGFIELYCNEPQCDCRRVVVVVLRPETGWKFWAVINYGWESEKFYKKWAGAPASDRSEWQGPELDPLSEQTPYAPALLNLFKWVLQSPGYLERLKKHYQLFRTAVDEEYAKTNPTLRFPEVQRRAR
;
A
#
# COMPACT_ATOMS: atom_id res chain seq x y z
N MET A 1 11.24 -5.26 5.55
CA MET A 1 10.16 -5.47 4.57
C MET A 1 10.34 -4.53 3.39
N PRO A 2 10.98 -4.98 2.30
CA PRO A 2 11.09 -4.17 1.10
C PRO A 2 9.70 -4.01 0.47
N MET A 3 9.39 -2.78 0.06
CA MET A 3 8.12 -2.44 -0.58
C MET A 3 8.37 -2.25 -2.08
N THR A 4 7.52 -2.82 -2.92
CA THR A 4 7.69 -2.77 -4.38
C THR A 4 6.39 -2.32 -5.04
N PRO A 5 6.44 -1.41 -6.04
CA PRO A 5 5.24 -0.97 -6.75
C PRO A 5 4.46 -2.13 -7.35
N PHE A 6 3.13 -2.12 -7.16
CA PHE A 6 2.22 -3.12 -7.73
C PHE A 6 2.39 -3.23 -9.25
N MET A 7 2.43 -2.07 -9.92
CA MET A 7 2.61 -1.97 -11.38
C MET A 7 3.93 -2.55 -11.89
N LYS A 8 4.95 -2.74 -11.04
CA LYS A 8 6.19 -3.43 -11.45
C LYS A 8 5.95 -4.90 -11.77
N ARG A 9 5.01 -5.55 -11.05
CA ARG A 9 4.63 -6.95 -11.27
C ARG A 9 3.41 -7.09 -12.19
N PHE A 10 2.49 -6.14 -12.13
CA PHE A 10 1.26 -6.15 -12.92
C PHE A 10 1.12 -4.84 -13.71
N PRO A 11 1.91 -4.63 -14.79
CA PRO A 11 1.98 -3.34 -15.48
C PRO A 11 0.66 -2.92 -16.11
N GLU A 12 -0.02 -3.83 -16.82
CA GLU A 12 -1.30 -3.53 -17.48
C GLU A 12 -2.41 -3.24 -16.48
N LEU A 13 -2.51 -4.07 -15.44
CA LEU A 13 -3.52 -3.92 -14.40
C LEU A 13 -3.27 -2.66 -13.57
N GLY A 14 -2.01 -2.42 -13.19
CA GLY A 14 -1.58 -1.21 -12.51
C GLY A 14 -1.90 0.04 -13.32
N ALA A 15 -1.59 0.06 -14.62
CA ALA A 15 -1.91 1.21 -15.48
C ALA A 15 -3.43 1.48 -15.57
N ARG A 16 -4.26 0.42 -15.58
CA ARG A 16 -5.72 0.56 -15.67
C ARG A 16 -6.39 0.94 -14.35
N GLU A 17 -5.87 0.46 -13.22
CA GLU A 17 -6.58 0.50 -11.93
C GLU A 17 -5.94 1.41 -10.87
N THR A 18 -4.76 1.99 -11.17
CA THR A 18 -4.16 3.06 -10.37
C THR A 18 -5.15 4.20 -10.22
N ARG A 19 -5.38 4.62 -8.98
CA ARG A 19 -6.29 5.72 -8.70
C ARG A 19 -5.54 7.04 -8.89
N SER A 20 -6.15 7.95 -9.62
CA SER A 20 -5.77 9.36 -9.62
C SER A 20 -6.94 10.24 -9.21
N VAL A 21 -6.63 11.45 -8.74
CA VAL A 21 -7.61 12.49 -8.45
C VAL A 21 -7.12 13.80 -9.03
N THR A 22 -7.96 14.45 -9.83
CA THR A 22 -7.74 15.82 -10.29
C THR A 22 -8.26 16.79 -9.25
N VAL A 23 -7.39 17.67 -8.76
CA VAL A 23 -7.71 18.67 -7.75
C VAL A 23 -7.73 20.06 -8.41
N PRO A 24 -8.81 20.85 -8.25
CA PRO A 24 -8.83 22.24 -8.67
C PRO A 24 -7.92 23.09 -7.78
N ASP A 25 -7.66 24.34 -8.16
CA ASP A 25 -6.75 25.20 -7.42
C ASP A 25 -7.29 25.50 -6.00
N LYS A 26 -6.46 25.24 -4.99
CA LYS A 26 -6.78 25.45 -3.57
C LYS A 26 -5.52 25.87 -2.80
N GLU A 27 -5.70 26.58 -1.69
CA GLU A 27 -4.58 27.08 -0.87
C GLU A 27 -3.72 25.96 -0.27
N ASP A 28 -4.31 24.80 0.02
CA ASP A 28 -3.65 23.68 0.70
C ASP A 28 -2.99 22.66 -0.25
N LEU A 29 -3.35 22.68 -1.53
CA LEU A 29 -2.81 21.78 -2.54
C LEU A 29 -2.85 22.44 -3.94
N PRO A 30 -1.73 22.50 -4.68
CA PRO A 30 -1.73 23.05 -6.03
C PRO A 30 -2.69 22.29 -6.94
N SER A 31 -3.30 23.00 -7.88
CA SER A 31 -4.07 22.34 -8.94
C SER A 31 -3.23 21.30 -9.71
N GLY A 32 -3.88 20.20 -10.10
CA GLY A 32 -3.24 19.14 -10.87
C GLY A 32 -3.82 17.75 -10.60
N GLU A 33 -3.21 16.76 -11.25
CA GLU A 33 -3.52 15.35 -11.06
C GLU A 33 -2.57 14.72 -10.04
N TYR A 34 -3.14 13.97 -9.10
CA TYR A 34 -2.40 13.25 -8.07
C TYR A 34 -2.66 11.75 -8.21
N GLY A 35 -1.61 10.98 -8.54
CA GLY A 35 -1.66 9.53 -8.64
C GLY A 35 -1.28 8.86 -7.33
N PHE A 36 -2.07 7.87 -6.91
CA PHE A 36 -1.86 7.08 -5.69
C PHE A 36 -1.27 5.73 -6.06
N ILE A 37 0.07 5.64 -6.07
CA ILE A 37 0.79 4.43 -6.49
C ILE A 37 0.92 3.47 -5.32
N GLU A 38 0.42 2.26 -5.49
CA GLU A 38 0.42 1.20 -4.49
C GLU A 38 1.76 0.45 -4.46
N LEU A 39 2.36 0.34 -3.28
CA LEU A 39 3.53 -0.47 -3.01
C LEU A 39 3.17 -1.54 -1.98
N TYR A 40 3.53 -2.79 -2.28
CA TYR A 40 3.28 -3.95 -1.43
C TYR A 40 4.56 -4.62 -0.98
N CYS A 41 4.50 -5.28 0.18
CA CYS A 41 5.60 -6.05 0.74
C CYS A 41 6.00 -7.17 -0.20
N ASN A 42 7.29 -7.25 -0.55
CA ASN A 42 7.85 -8.29 -1.42
C ASN A 42 8.59 -9.40 -0.65
N GLU A 43 8.52 -9.39 0.68
CA GLU A 43 9.11 -10.43 1.53
C GLU A 43 8.27 -11.72 1.44
N PRO A 44 8.84 -12.89 1.11
CA PRO A 44 8.08 -14.14 1.00
C PRO A 44 7.31 -14.49 2.28
N GLN A 45 6.13 -15.10 2.13
CA GLN A 45 5.26 -15.57 3.22
C GLN A 45 4.77 -14.50 4.22
N CYS A 46 4.97 -13.22 3.93
CA CYS A 46 4.54 -12.11 4.76
C CYS A 46 3.04 -11.80 4.55
N ASP A 47 2.21 -11.93 5.60
CA ASP A 47 0.80 -11.50 5.57
C ASP A 47 0.58 -10.18 6.31
N CYS A 48 1.33 -9.14 5.94
CA CYS A 48 1.32 -7.87 6.65
C CYS A 48 0.05 -7.02 6.44
N ARG A 49 -0.81 -7.36 5.47
CA ARG A 49 -2.12 -6.71 5.21
C ARG A 49 -2.09 -5.19 5.25
N ARG A 50 -1.13 -4.61 4.53
CA ARG A 50 -0.92 -3.17 4.40
C ARG A 50 -0.47 -2.81 3.00
N VAL A 51 -0.62 -1.55 2.66
CA VAL A 51 -0.10 -0.91 1.46
C VAL A 51 0.68 0.33 1.87
N VAL A 52 1.79 0.60 1.19
CA VAL A 52 2.41 1.93 1.18
C VAL A 52 1.92 2.62 -0.09
N VAL A 53 1.37 3.82 0.04
CA VAL A 53 0.93 4.62 -1.10
C VAL A 53 1.89 5.78 -1.26
N VAL A 54 2.55 5.84 -2.41
CA VAL A 54 3.32 7.04 -2.78
C VAL A 54 2.46 7.90 -3.69
N VAL A 55 2.36 9.18 -3.35
CA VAL A 55 1.62 10.15 -4.15
C VAL A 55 2.58 10.83 -5.12
N LEU A 56 2.24 10.78 -6.40
CA LEU A 56 3.02 11.36 -7.49
C LEU A 56 2.17 12.36 -8.28
N ARG A 57 2.86 13.31 -8.92
CA ARG A 57 2.28 14.13 -10.00
C ARG A 57 2.93 13.75 -11.33
N PRO A 58 2.16 13.61 -12.43
CA PRO A 58 2.69 13.25 -13.75
C PRO A 58 3.88 14.12 -14.18
N GLU A 59 3.77 15.43 -13.99
CA GLU A 59 4.74 16.45 -14.37
C GLU A 59 6.03 16.44 -13.53
N THR A 60 6.06 15.77 -12.38
CA THR A 60 7.25 15.69 -11.50
C THR A 60 7.96 14.33 -11.53
N GLY A 61 7.47 13.37 -12.33
CA GLY A 61 8.02 12.03 -12.39
C GLY A 61 7.98 11.31 -11.04
N TRP A 62 9.07 10.58 -10.70
CA TRP A 62 9.19 9.77 -9.48
C TRP A 62 9.54 10.57 -8.20
N LYS A 63 9.23 11.86 -8.16
CA LYS A 63 9.32 12.65 -6.93
C LYS A 63 8.12 12.35 -6.03
N PHE A 64 8.35 11.83 -4.83
CA PHE A 64 7.28 11.59 -3.87
C PHE A 64 6.77 12.90 -3.26
N TRP A 65 5.47 13.13 -3.40
CA TRP A 65 4.78 14.26 -2.77
C TRP A 65 4.30 13.93 -1.37
N ALA A 66 3.85 12.70 -1.19
CA ALA A 66 3.56 12.12 0.11
C ALA A 66 3.86 10.62 0.08
N VAL A 67 4.26 10.07 1.23
CA VAL A 67 4.34 8.64 1.46
C VAL A 67 3.40 8.30 2.61
N ILE A 68 2.42 7.42 2.34
CA ILE A 68 1.33 7.10 3.24
C ILE A 68 1.37 5.60 3.56
N ASN A 69 1.44 5.25 4.83
CA ASN A 69 1.18 3.89 5.28
C ASN A 69 -0.33 3.68 5.42
N TYR A 70 -0.84 2.53 4.98
CA TYR A 70 -2.22 2.15 5.22
C TYR A 70 -2.37 0.66 5.52
N GLY A 71 -2.72 0.36 6.76
CA GLY A 71 -3.18 -0.97 7.16
C GLY A 71 -4.69 -1.00 7.40
N TRP A 72 -5.36 -2.00 6.85
CA TRP A 72 -6.81 -2.15 6.92
C TRP A 72 -7.30 -3.12 8.00
N GLU A 73 -6.39 -3.76 8.73
CA GLU A 73 -6.75 -4.65 9.82
C GLU A 73 -6.83 -3.92 11.16
N SER A 74 -7.44 -4.58 12.14
CA SER A 74 -7.48 -4.08 13.51
C SER A 74 -6.10 -4.02 14.16
N GLU A 75 -5.91 -3.11 15.10
CA GLU A 75 -4.75 -3.10 15.99
C GLU A 75 -4.46 -4.47 16.63
N LYS A 76 -5.51 -5.22 17.01
CA LYS A 76 -5.38 -6.59 17.55
C LYS A 76 -4.69 -7.55 16.57
N PHE A 77 -5.02 -7.45 15.29
CA PHE A 77 -4.34 -8.22 14.24
C PHE A 77 -2.86 -7.85 14.19
N TYR A 78 -2.54 -6.55 14.12
CA TYR A 78 -1.16 -6.09 14.00
C TYR A 78 -0.29 -6.43 15.21
N LYS A 79 -0.85 -6.32 16.43
CA LYS A 79 -0.18 -6.79 17.66
C LYS A 79 0.17 -8.27 17.60
N LYS A 80 -0.76 -9.12 17.14
CA LYS A 80 -0.53 -10.56 17.00
C LYS A 80 0.49 -10.86 15.89
N TRP A 81 0.36 -10.19 14.75
CA TRP A 81 1.21 -10.42 13.57
C TRP A 81 2.67 -10.00 13.80
N ALA A 82 2.92 -8.92 14.54
CA ALA A 82 4.28 -8.41 14.80
C ALA A 82 5.13 -9.29 15.74
N GLY A 83 4.52 -10.22 16.48
CA GLY A 83 5.21 -11.12 17.42
C GLY A 83 5.93 -10.44 18.60
N ALA A 84 5.66 -9.16 18.89
CA ALA A 84 6.38 -8.36 19.89
C ALA A 84 5.47 -7.91 21.06
N PRO A 85 6.00 -7.73 22.28
CA PRO A 85 5.29 -7.04 23.36
C PRO A 85 4.99 -5.60 22.96
N ALA A 86 3.84 -5.09 23.39
CA ALA A 86 3.22 -3.85 22.93
C ALA A 86 4.09 -2.60 23.10
N SER A 87 4.92 -2.28 22.10
CA SER A 87 5.16 -0.89 21.71
C SER A 87 4.12 -0.56 20.64
N ASP A 88 3.28 0.42 20.92
CA ASP A 88 2.05 0.79 20.21
C ASP A 88 2.14 0.66 18.69
N ARG A 89 1.59 -0.42 18.12
CA ARG A 89 1.47 -0.64 16.67
C ARG A 89 0.16 -0.07 16.11
N SER A 90 -0.49 0.80 16.87
CA SER A 90 -1.69 1.53 16.44
C SER A 90 -1.43 2.38 15.20
N GLU A 91 -0.18 2.84 15.01
CA GLU A 91 0.32 3.48 13.78
C GLU A 91 0.00 2.68 12.51
N TRP A 92 0.00 1.34 12.56
CA TRP A 92 -0.26 0.53 11.36
C TRP A 92 -1.75 0.43 11.02
N GLN A 93 -2.65 0.79 11.93
CA GLN A 93 -4.07 0.80 11.65
C GLN A 93 -4.50 2.13 11.03
N GLY A 94 -5.10 2.07 9.85
CA GLY A 94 -5.59 3.24 9.15
C GLY A 94 -4.49 3.97 8.38
N PRO A 95 -4.86 5.07 7.71
CA PRO A 95 -3.93 5.83 6.88
C PRO A 95 -3.15 6.85 7.71
N GLU A 96 -1.83 6.80 7.62
CA GLU A 96 -0.90 7.74 8.26
C GLU A 96 0.23 8.15 7.32
N LEU A 97 0.85 9.31 7.56
CA LEU A 97 2.09 9.67 6.85
C LEU A 97 3.24 8.82 7.39
N ASP A 98 4.06 8.29 6.49
CA ASP A 98 5.26 7.55 6.88
C ASP A 98 6.26 8.51 7.55
N PRO A 99 6.57 8.33 8.85
CA PRO A 99 7.45 9.22 9.59
C PRO A 99 8.93 9.09 9.18
N LEU A 100 9.29 8.02 8.46
CA LEU A 100 10.66 7.76 8.02
C LEU A 100 10.92 8.21 6.57
N SER A 101 9.88 8.62 5.86
CA SER A 101 9.98 9.07 4.47
C SER A 101 10.04 10.59 4.37
N GLU A 102 10.72 11.08 3.34
CA GLU A 102 10.67 12.50 2.98
C GLU A 102 9.23 12.87 2.56
N GLN A 103 8.73 13.99 3.08
CA GLN A 103 7.39 14.50 2.82
C GLN A 103 7.50 15.91 2.25
N THR A 104 6.64 16.27 1.31
CA THR A 104 6.49 17.69 0.91
C THR A 104 5.60 18.43 1.91
N PRO A 105 5.60 19.77 1.92
CA PRO A 105 4.65 20.55 2.73
C PRO A 105 3.17 20.22 2.47
N TYR A 106 2.86 19.62 1.31
CA TYR A 106 1.50 19.24 0.92
C TYR A 106 1.06 17.87 1.47
N ALA A 107 1.94 17.11 2.11
CA ALA A 107 1.66 15.76 2.57
C ALA A 107 0.42 15.66 3.50
N PRO A 108 0.16 16.60 4.44
CA PRO A 108 -1.07 16.56 5.24
C PRO A 108 -2.35 16.68 4.39
N ALA A 109 -2.37 17.55 3.38
CA ALA A 109 -3.51 17.70 2.47
C ALA A 109 -3.71 16.44 1.61
N LEU A 110 -2.60 15.84 1.15
CA LEU A 110 -2.62 14.59 0.39
C LEU A 110 -3.08 13.38 1.22
N LEU A 111 -2.74 13.32 2.50
CA LEU A 111 -3.28 12.31 3.41
C LEU A 111 -4.80 12.45 3.54
N ASN A 112 -5.30 13.68 3.68
CA ASN A 112 -6.75 13.92 3.74
C ASN A 112 -7.45 13.57 2.41
N LEU A 113 -6.81 13.86 1.27
CA LEU A 113 -7.29 13.43 -0.03
C LEU A 113 -7.35 11.90 -0.13
N PHE A 114 -6.32 11.19 0.34
CA PHE A 114 -6.32 9.74 0.39
C PHE A 114 -7.45 9.18 1.28
N LYS A 115 -7.67 9.78 2.46
CA LYS A 115 -8.80 9.41 3.35
C LYS A 115 -10.15 9.59 2.65
N TRP A 116 -10.32 10.63 1.84
CA TRP A 116 -11.52 10.81 1.02
C TRP A 116 -11.62 9.75 -0.09
N VAL A 117 -10.52 9.41 -0.76
CA VAL A 117 -10.48 8.33 -1.76
C VAL A 117 -10.86 6.99 -1.13
N LEU A 118 -10.44 6.70 0.11
CA LEU A 118 -10.83 5.50 0.86
C LEU A 118 -12.34 5.36 1.07
N GLN A 119 -13.09 6.46 1.05
CA GLN A 119 -14.56 6.44 1.15
C GLN A 119 -15.23 6.10 -0.20
N SER A 120 -14.49 6.08 -1.30
CA SER A 120 -15.03 5.72 -2.62
C SER A 120 -15.48 4.24 -2.62
N PRO A 121 -16.69 3.94 -3.14
CA PRO A 121 -17.19 2.57 -3.18
C PRO A 121 -16.21 1.60 -3.83
N GLY A 122 -15.89 0.50 -3.13
CA GLY A 122 -15.02 -0.57 -3.62
C GLY A 122 -13.52 -0.26 -3.66
N TYR A 123 -13.06 0.93 -3.24
CA TYR A 123 -11.62 1.25 -3.29
C TYR A 123 -10.80 0.38 -2.31
N LEU A 124 -11.27 0.22 -1.07
CA LEU A 124 -10.62 -0.65 -0.09
C LEU A 124 -10.54 -2.10 -0.58
N GLU A 125 -11.63 -2.62 -1.16
CA GLU A 125 -11.64 -4.00 -1.66
C GLU A 125 -10.72 -4.18 -2.86
N ARG A 126 -10.52 -3.14 -3.68
CA ARG A 126 -9.50 -3.15 -4.72
C ARG A 126 -8.09 -3.22 -4.14
N LEU A 127 -7.77 -2.42 -3.12
CA LEU A 127 -6.46 -2.48 -2.43
C LEU A 127 -6.18 -3.87 -1.86
N LYS A 128 -7.19 -4.51 -1.25
CA LYS A 128 -7.07 -5.88 -0.73
C LYS A 128 -6.88 -6.92 -1.85
N LYS A 129 -7.60 -6.78 -2.96
CA LYS A 129 -7.46 -7.66 -4.13
C LYS A 129 -6.07 -7.55 -4.75
N HIS A 130 -5.58 -6.33 -4.96
CA HIS A 130 -4.23 -6.08 -5.45
C HIS A 130 -3.17 -6.65 -4.52
N TYR A 131 -3.34 -6.47 -3.20
CA TYR A 131 -2.49 -7.10 -2.19
C TYR A 131 -2.45 -8.62 -2.35
N GLN A 132 -3.60 -9.29 -2.43
CA GLN A 132 -3.67 -10.75 -2.60
C GLN A 132 -2.99 -11.23 -3.88
N LEU A 133 -3.23 -10.56 -5.00
CA LEU A 133 -2.56 -10.86 -6.28
C LEU A 133 -1.04 -10.73 -6.14
N PHE A 134 -0.58 -9.65 -5.53
CA PHE A 134 0.84 -9.40 -5.31
C PHE A 134 1.49 -10.43 -4.40
N ARG A 135 0.83 -10.78 -3.29
CA ARG A 135 1.31 -11.80 -2.35
C ARG A 135 1.43 -13.17 -3.02
N THR A 136 0.43 -13.55 -3.80
CA THR A 136 0.42 -14.81 -4.55
C THR A 136 1.62 -14.87 -5.50
N ALA A 137 1.86 -13.80 -6.27
CA ALA A 137 3.00 -13.75 -7.19
C ALA A 137 4.36 -13.81 -6.47
N VAL A 138 4.52 -13.12 -5.34
CA VAL A 138 5.75 -13.15 -4.54
C VAL A 138 6.03 -14.56 -4.01
N ASP A 139 5.01 -15.23 -3.46
CA ASP A 139 5.17 -16.55 -2.87
C ASP A 139 5.40 -17.63 -3.95
N GLU A 140 4.76 -17.52 -5.12
CA GLU A 140 5.02 -18.39 -6.27
C GLU A 140 6.44 -18.23 -6.83
N GLU A 141 6.94 -16.99 -6.93
CA GLU A 141 8.31 -16.68 -7.34
C GLU A 141 9.32 -17.29 -6.35
N TYR A 142 9.05 -17.16 -5.05
CA TYR A 142 9.89 -17.73 -4.01
C TYR A 142 9.88 -19.27 -4.01
N ALA A 143 8.72 -19.90 -4.21
CA ALA A 143 8.61 -21.37 -4.28
C ALA A 143 9.35 -21.95 -5.49
N LYS A 144 9.28 -21.29 -6.66
CA LYS A 144 10.03 -21.69 -7.86
C LYS A 144 11.55 -21.62 -7.66
N THR A 145 12.02 -20.63 -6.90
CA THR A 145 13.46 -20.45 -6.62
C THR A 145 13.96 -21.32 -5.47
N ASN A 146 13.05 -21.83 -4.61
CA ASN A 146 13.38 -22.65 -3.45
C ASN A 146 12.52 -23.94 -3.38
N PRO A 147 12.65 -24.87 -4.34
CA PRO A 147 11.75 -26.01 -4.48
C PRO A 147 11.86 -27.04 -3.35
N THR A 148 12.94 -27.02 -2.58
CA THR A 148 13.19 -27.92 -1.44
C THR A 148 12.60 -27.42 -0.13
N LEU A 149 12.20 -26.14 -0.06
CA LEU A 149 11.54 -25.59 1.12
C LEU A 149 10.10 -26.10 1.18
N ARG A 150 9.79 -26.88 2.22
CA ARG A 150 8.40 -27.25 2.54
C ARG A 150 7.71 -26.03 3.16
N PHE A 151 6.95 -25.33 2.35
CA PHE A 151 6.04 -24.31 2.85
C PHE A 151 4.94 -24.99 3.68
N PRO A 152 4.60 -24.48 4.88
CA PRO A 152 3.30 -24.79 5.46
C PRO A 152 2.26 -24.50 4.39
N GLU A 153 1.29 -25.40 4.17
CA GLU A 153 0.22 -25.14 3.21
C GLU A 153 -0.26 -23.71 3.43
N VAL A 154 -0.10 -22.87 2.40
CA VAL A 154 -0.69 -21.54 2.40
C VAL A 154 -2.14 -21.81 2.72
N GLN A 155 -2.57 -21.44 3.93
CA GLN A 155 -3.98 -21.49 4.28
C GLN A 155 -4.62 -20.55 3.27
N ARG A 156 -5.10 -21.11 2.16
CA ARG A 156 -6.11 -20.51 1.30
C ARG A 156 -7.30 -20.38 2.23
N ARG A 157 -7.31 -19.33 3.05
CA ARG A 157 -8.41 -19.03 3.96
C ARG A 157 -9.57 -18.71 3.04
N ALA A 158 -10.35 -19.75 2.82
CA ALA A 158 -11.59 -19.72 2.10
C ALA A 158 -12.58 -18.87 2.88
N ARG A 159 -13.25 -18.00 2.13
CA ARG A 159 -14.52 -17.31 2.40
C ARG A 159 -14.47 -16.11 3.34
#